data_AF-A0AAW9DM34-F1
#
_entry.id   AF-A0AAW9DM34-F1
#
_cell.length_a   1.000
_cell.length_b   1.000
_cell.length_c   1.000
_cell.angle_alpha   90.00
_cell.angle_beta   90.00
_cell.angle_gamma   90.00
#
_symmetry.space_group_name_H-M   'P 1'
#
loop_
_entity.id
_entity.type
_entity.pdbx_description
1 polymer ?
#
loop_
_entity_poly.entity_id
_entity_poly.type
_entity_poly.pdbx_seq_one_letter_code
_entity_poly.pdbx_strand_id
1 'polypeptide(L)' 'MTNTQAAVDEINAIMTDPSASGWVKTALDSALKRDPVDAVNDAEFLLGVLMRRLDNIFRQGERSSRDD' A
#
# COMPACT_ATOMS: atom_id res chain seq x y z
N MET A 1 7.06 -25.61 -7.39
CA MET A 1 7.12 -24.18 -7.72
C MET A 1 8.21 -23.56 -6.85
N THR A 2 9.14 -22.80 -7.44
CA THR A 2 10.15 -22.05 -6.67
C THR A 2 9.52 -20.77 -6.12
N ASN A 3 10.01 -20.28 -4.98
CA ASN A 3 9.45 -19.10 -4.29
C ASN A 3 9.43 -17.85 -5.20
N THR A 4 10.41 -17.73 -6.10
CA THR A 4 10.52 -16.63 -7.06
C THR A 4 9.41 -16.65 -8.12
N GLN A 5 8.99 -17.82 -8.61
CA GLN A 5 7.95 -17.90 -9.64
C GLN A 5 6.59 -17.50 -9.07
N ALA A 6 6.27 -17.93 -7.85
CA ALA A 6 5.02 -17.56 -7.20
C ALA A 6 4.89 -16.04 -7.00
N ALA A 7 5.98 -15.36 -6.62
CA ALA A 7 5.99 -13.91 -6.48
C ALA A 7 5.75 -13.18 -7.82
N VAL A 8 6.36 -13.66 -8.91
CA VAL A 8 6.14 -13.09 -10.26
C VAL A 8 4.70 -13.26 -10.71
N ASP A 9 4.10 -14.42 -10.45
CA ASP A 9 2.70 -14.70 -10.80
C ASP A 9 1.74 -13.79 -10.02
N GLU A 10 2.00 -13.55 -8.74
CA GLU A 10 1.23 -12.63 -7.88
C GLU A 10 1.32 -11.17 -8.37
N ILE A 11 2.53 -10.70 -8.68
CA ILE A 11 2.74 -9.37 -9.25
C ILE A 11 1.93 -9.20 -10.54
N ASN A 12 2.00 -10.19 -11.44
CA ASN A 12 1.27 -10.14 -12.70
C ASN A 12 -0.24 -10.14 -12.50
N ALA A 13 -0.74 -10.92 -11.53
CA ALA A 13 -2.16 -10.92 -11.17
C ALA A 13 -2.63 -9.52 -10.73
N ILE A 14 -1.89 -8.85 -9.84
CA ILE A 14 -2.21 -7.48 -9.40
C ILE A 14 -2.16 -6.47 -10.56
N MET A 15 -1.13 -6.56 -11.42
CA MET A 15 -0.96 -5.62 -12.52
C MET A 15 -2.05 -5.75 -13.59
N THR A 16 -2.53 -6.97 -13.84
CA THR A 16 -3.56 -7.25 -14.86
C THR A 16 -4.99 -7.17 -14.34
N ASP A 17 -5.21 -7.20 -13.02
CA ASP A 17 -6.55 -7.10 -12.43
C ASP A 17 -7.17 -5.71 -12.68
N PRO A 18 -8.28 -5.59 -13.45
CA PRO A 18 -8.93 -4.30 -13.72
C PRO A 18 -9.57 -3.66 -12.48
N SER A 19 -9.81 -4.45 -11.42
CA SER A 19 -10.38 -3.95 -10.16
C SER A 19 -9.33 -3.42 -9.18
N ALA A 20 -8.05 -3.77 -9.38
CA ALA A 20 -6.96 -3.25 -8.57
C ALA A 20 -6.80 -1.73 -8.79
N SER A 21 -6.66 -0.99 -7.68
CA SER A 21 -6.49 0.46 -7.70
C SER A 21 -5.29 0.87 -8.54
N GLY A 22 -5.48 1.87 -9.42
CA GLY A 22 -4.39 2.43 -10.22
C GLY A 22 -3.22 2.94 -9.37
N TRP A 23 -3.50 3.42 -8.15
CA TRP A 23 -2.44 3.83 -7.22
C TRP A 23 -1.58 2.64 -6.77
N VAL A 24 -2.20 1.49 -6.47
CA VAL A 24 -1.48 0.26 -6.08
C VAL A 24 -0.61 -0.24 -7.22
N LYS A 25 -1.14 -0.24 -8.46
CA LYS A 25 -0.36 -0.65 -9.64
C LYS A 25 0.85 0.24 -9.87
N THR A 26 0.71 1.56 -9.78
CA THR A 26 1.83 2.50 -9.91
C THR A 26 2.85 2.34 -8.78
N ALA A 27 2.40 2.13 -7.54
CA ALA A 27 3.28 1.88 -6.41
C ALA A 27 4.07 0.58 -6.59
N LEU A 28 3.42 -0.49 -7.04
CA LEU A 28 4.06 -1.78 -7.32
C LEU A 28 5.08 -1.67 -8.46
N ASP A 29 4.72 -1.05 -9.59
CA ASP A 29 5.65 -0.82 -10.71
C ASP A 29 6.88 0.01 -10.29
N SER A 30 6.70 1.00 -9.42
CA SER A 30 7.81 1.80 -8.89
C SER A 30 8.68 1.00 -7.92
N ALA A 31 8.08 0.16 -7.07
CA ALA A 31 8.78 -0.69 -6.11
C ALA A 31 9.65 -1.74 -6.79
N LEU A 32 9.17 -2.35 -7.90
CA LEU A 32 9.90 -3.37 -8.66
C LEU A 32 11.18 -2.85 -9.36
N LYS A 33 11.36 -1.52 -9.43
CA LYS A 33 12.55 -0.87 -10.00
C LYS A 33 13.62 -0.54 -8.95
N ARG A 34 13.34 -0.77 -7.67
CA ARG A 34 14.23 -0.46 -6.53
C ARG A 34 14.94 -1.71 -6.03
N ASP A 35 15.93 -1.51 -5.16
CA ASP A 35 16.44 -2.61 -4.35
C ASP A 35 15.28 -3.21 -3.53
N PRO A 36 15.12 -4.55 -3.47
CA PRO A 36 14.00 -5.18 -2.78
C PRO A 36 13.91 -4.84 -1.29
N VAL A 37 15.04 -4.63 -0.61
CA VAL A 37 15.07 -4.26 0.81
C VAL A 37 14.56 -2.83 1.00
N ASP A 38 14.99 -1.90 0.14
CA ASP A 38 14.50 -0.52 0.15
C ASP A 38 13.00 -0.45 -0.17
N ALA A 39 12.55 -1.22 -1.17
CA ALA A 39 11.14 -1.24 -1.58
C ALA A 39 10.20 -1.68 -0.44
N VAL A 40 10.58 -2.69 0.33
CA VAL A 40 9.81 -3.16 1.49
C VAL A 40 9.80 -2.10 2.59
N ASN A 41 10.96 -1.54 2.93
CA ASN A 41 11.06 -0.50 3.95
C ASN A 41 10.22 0.75 3.60
N ASP A 42 10.24 1.17 2.32
CA ASP A 42 9.44 2.29 1.83
C ASP A 42 7.93 2.01 1.96
N ALA A 43 7.50 0.79 1.67
CA ALA A 43 6.11 0.37 1.79
C ALA A 43 5.62 0.34 3.26
N GLU A 44 6.44 -0.19 4.18
CA GLU A 44 6.14 -0.18 5.61
C GLU A 44 6.07 1.24 6.17
N PHE A 45 7.02 2.10 5.80
CA PHE A 45 7.02 3.50 6.18
C PHE A 45 5.74 4.21 5.70
N LEU A 46 5.38 4.00 4.43
CA LEU A 46 4.17 4.58 3.83
C LEU A 46 2.91 4.11 4.56
N LEU A 47 2.78 2.81 4.85
CA LEU A 47 1.69 2.26 5.64
C LEU A 47 1.58 2.96 7.00
N GLY A 48 2.70 3.11 7.71
CA GLY A 48 2.74 3.79 9.00
C GLY A 48 2.26 5.26 8.92
N VAL A 49 2.63 5.99 7.87
CA VAL A 49 2.14 7.36 7.63
C VAL A 49 0.62 7.37 7.39
N LEU A 50 0.13 6.47 6.54
CA LEU A 50 -1.30 6.38 6.20
C LEU A 50 -2.16 6.00 7.41
N MET A 51 -1.69 5.06 8.24
CA MET A 51 -2.37 4.68 9.48
C MET A 51 -2.49 5.86 10.44
N ARG A 52 -1.39 6.60 10.69
CA ARG A 52 -1.43 7.80 11.56
C ARG A 52 -2.39 8.86 11.02
N ARG A 53 -2.45 9.03 9.69
CA ARG A 53 -3.40 9.95 9.05
C ARG A 53 -4.84 9.50 9.29
N LEU A 54 -5.12 8.21 9.11
CA LEU A 54 -6.44 7.63 9.34
C LEU A 54 -6.90 7.82 10.79
N ASP A 55 -6.03 7.50 11.77
CA ASP A 55 -6.30 7.70 13.19
C ASP A 55 -6.63 9.15 13.52
N ASN A 56 -5.90 10.09 12.93
CA ASN A 56 -6.14 11.52 13.12
C ASN A 56 -7.51 11.96 12.56
N ILE A 57 -7.91 11.43 11.41
CA ILE A 57 -9.23 11.71 10.81
C ILE A 57 -10.34 11.19 11.72
N PHE A 58 -10.24 9.96 12.22
CA PHE A 58 -11.25 9.41 13.13
C PHE A 58 -11.35 10.18 14.45
N ARG A 59 -10.21 10.54 15.06
CA ARG A 59 -10.18 11.37 16.27
C ARG A 59 -10.77 12.76 16.06
N GLN A 60 -10.67 13.33 14.87
CA GLN A 60 -11.30 14.62 14.54
C GLN A 60 -12.82 14.47 14.41
N GLY A 61 -13.30 13.40 13.76
CA GLY A 61 -14.72 13.10 13.67
C GLY A 61 -15.38 12.92 15.04
N GLU A 62 -14.74 12.18 15.95
CA GLU A 62 -15.23 11.97 17.32
C GLU A 62 -15.34 13.26 18.16
N ARG A 63 -14.44 14.24 17.92
CA ARG A 63 -14.53 15.54 18.58
C ARG A 63 -15.66 16.38 18.01
N SER A 64 -15.79 16.42 16.68
CA SER A 64 -16.83 17.20 16.02
C SER A 64 -18.24 16.75 16.41
N SER A 65 -18.47 15.44 16.64
CA SER A 65 -19.79 14.92 17.05
C SER A 65 -20.10 15.06 18.55
N ARG A 66 -19.18 15.53 19.39
CA ARG A 66 -19.43 15.78 20.83
C ARG A 66 -19.83 17.24 21.13
N ASP A 67 -19.58 18.14 20.18
CA ASP A 67 -19.82 19.57 20.31
C ASP A 67 -21.14 20.03 19.64
N ASP A 68 -21.94 19.09 19.09
CA ASP A 68 -23.28 19.27 18.51
C ASP A 68 -24.38 18.68 19.43
#